data_AF-A0A367RZS6-F1
#
_entry.id   AF-A0A367RZS6-F1
#
_cell.length_a   1.000
_cell.length_b   1.000
_cell.length_c   1.000
_cell.angle_alpha   90.00
_cell.angle_beta   90.00
_cell.angle_gamma   90.00
#
_symmetry.space_group_name_H-M   'P 1'
#
loop_
_entity.id
_entity.type
_entity.pdbx_description
1 polymer ?
#
loop_
_entity_poly.entity_id
_entity_poly.type
_entity_poly.pdbx_seq_one_letter_code
_entity_poly.pdbx_strand_id
1 'polypeptide(L)'
;MYCLQINIQPTAAMTFRILPGSILNIATYPFVPPTTLSGFLRRLGMMYAGLEIPETRVNNDKPPFYALPQRYCALGAYPVKGTLSAVHRTYRKGMREFNHDAFSRIYQDGDKANFQLHTWEYFIAQELVAYVVSDSTHGLENFQKLVDYGCKLGKEGFAIISQVSEIIELHQETSAKYPSTIVPMETLLQNNQFVSGCDIYNLYRYKWSANNNLRAEEEGFLDNQETKVEGFIPFVTAYFTKDTGNPPTLEYVTDREEINIPVSLVNLLRGEIYV
;
A
#
# COMPACT_ATOMS: atom_id res chain seq x y z
N MET A 1 -8.38 6.92 -18.91
CA MET A 1 -7.67 6.08 -17.91
C MET A 1 -8.68 5.10 -17.34
N TYR A 2 -8.29 3.90 -16.96
CA TYR A 2 -9.18 2.87 -16.44
C TYR A 2 -8.82 2.52 -15.00
N CYS A 3 -9.80 2.08 -14.23
CA CYS A 3 -9.67 1.77 -12.81
C CYS A 3 -10.39 0.47 -12.46
N LEU A 4 -9.85 -0.23 -11.46
CA LEU A 4 -10.54 -1.27 -10.72
C LEU A 4 -10.64 -0.86 -9.25
N GLN A 5 -11.83 -1.05 -8.68
CA GLN A 5 -12.02 -1.14 -7.24
C GLN A 5 -11.90 -2.61 -6.82
N ILE A 6 -11.09 -2.86 -5.79
CA ILE A 6 -10.85 -4.19 -5.24
C ILE A 6 -11.21 -4.15 -3.76
N ASN A 7 -12.24 -4.88 -3.36
CA ASN A 7 -12.60 -5.01 -1.95
C ASN A 7 -11.72 -6.09 -1.33
N ILE A 8 -11.06 -5.71 -0.24
CA ILE A 8 -10.14 -6.55 0.51
C ILE A 8 -10.71 -6.70 1.92
N GLN A 9 -10.86 -7.95 2.35
CA GLN A 9 -11.29 -8.31 3.70
C GLN A 9 -10.08 -8.74 4.53
N PRO A 10 -9.63 -7.92 5.49
CA PRO A 10 -8.63 -8.35 6.46
C PRO A 10 -9.19 -9.46 7.36
N THR A 11 -8.40 -10.50 7.61
CA THR A 11 -8.77 -11.59 8.52
C THR A 11 -8.11 -11.46 9.89
N ALA A 12 -7.11 -10.58 10.00
CA ALA A 12 -6.37 -10.31 11.23
C ALA A 12 -5.92 -8.84 11.28
N ALA A 13 -5.49 -8.40 12.45
CA ALA A 13 -4.87 -7.10 12.61
C ALA A 13 -3.59 -6.99 11.76
N MET A 14 -3.42 -5.87 11.08
CA MET A 14 -2.33 -5.63 10.14
C MET A 14 -1.30 -4.66 10.73
N THR A 15 -0.07 -4.71 10.22
CA THR A 15 0.96 -3.72 10.54
C THR A 15 1.74 -3.34 9.29
N PHE A 16 1.73 -2.05 8.98
CA PHE A 16 2.42 -1.42 7.87
C PHE A 16 3.41 -0.39 8.42
N ARG A 17 4.67 -0.80 8.61
CA ARG A 17 5.66 0.00 9.33
C ARG A 17 5.92 1.34 8.64
N ILE A 18 5.72 2.44 9.38
CA ILE A 18 6.05 3.79 8.89
C ILE A 18 7.56 3.98 8.74
N LEU A 19 8.33 3.51 9.73
CA LEU A 19 9.79 3.57 9.73
C LEU A 19 10.37 2.17 9.58
N PRO A 20 11.08 1.87 8.48
CA PRO A 20 11.83 0.63 8.33
C PRO A 20 12.83 0.46 9.48
N GLY A 21 13.02 -0.77 9.94
CA GLY A 21 14.01 -1.08 10.99
C GLY A 21 13.69 -0.57 12.41
N SER A 22 12.60 0.18 12.63
CA SER A 22 12.18 0.52 14.00
C SER A 22 11.72 -0.72 14.75
N ILE A 23 12.27 -0.92 15.95
CA ILE A 23 12.07 -2.12 16.77
C ILE A 23 11.52 -1.81 18.16
N LEU A 24 11.66 -0.56 18.61
CA LEU A 24 11.16 -0.08 19.90
C LEU A 24 9.77 0.55 19.75
N ASN A 25 9.55 1.32 18.68
CA ASN A 25 8.27 1.95 18.41
C ASN A 25 7.82 1.64 16.98
N ILE A 26 6.97 0.62 16.86
CA ILE A 26 6.43 0.19 15.58
C ILE A 26 5.08 0.87 15.39
N ALA A 27 5.11 1.97 14.65
CA ALA A 27 3.92 2.68 14.21
C ALA A 27 3.41 2.12 12.87
N THR A 28 2.10 2.22 12.63
CA THR A 28 1.45 1.71 11.41
C THR A 28 0.67 2.79 10.67
N TYR A 29 0.61 2.68 9.34
CA TYR A 29 -0.35 3.46 8.56
C TYR A 29 -1.79 2.98 8.83
N PRO A 30 -2.79 3.88 8.84
CA PRO A 30 -4.22 3.54 8.95
C PRO A 30 -4.85 3.16 7.59
N PHE A 31 -4.03 2.70 6.65
CA PHE A 31 -4.39 2.26 5.30
C PHE A 31 -3.24 1.38 4.77
N VAL A 32 -3.46 0.67 3.67
CA VAL A 32 -2.43 -0.12 2.99
C VAL A 32 -1.63 0.78 2.04
N PRO A 33 -0.30 0.92 2.22
CA PRO A 33 0.52 1.74 1.33
C PRO A 33 0.52 1.23 -0.12
N PRO A 34 0.64 2.13 -1.13
CA PRO A 34 0.71 1.76 -2.56
C PRO A 34 1.69 0.62 -2.89
N THR A 35 2.92 0.70 -2.38
CA THR A 35 3.95 -0.33 -2.59
C THR A 35 3.62 -1.66 -1.91
N THR A 36 2.96 -1.61 -0.75
CA THR A 36 2.50 -2.83 -0.05
C THR A 36 1.39 -3.51 -0.83
N LEU A 37 0.42 -2.74 -1.32
CA LEU A 37 -0.67 -3.25 -2.16
C LEU A 37 -0.13 -3.84 -3.47
N SER A 38 0.81 -3.15 -4.13
CA SER A 38 1.44 -3.65 -5.35
C SER A 38 2.10 -5.02 -5.15
N GLY A 39 2.89 -5.19 -4.09
CA GLY A 39 3.49 -6.49 -3.77
C GLY A 39 2.46 -7.56 -3.38
N PHE A 40 1.38 -7.17 -2.70
CA PHE A 40 0.28 -8.08 -2.36
C PHE A 40 -0.42 -8.62 -3.61
N LEU A 41 -0.88 -7.72 -4.50
CA LEU A 41 -1.56 -8.10 -5.73
C LEU A 41 -0.67 -8.92 -6.67
N ARG A 42 0.62 -8.58 -6.75
CA ARG A 42 1.60 -9.38 -7.51
C ARG A 42 1.67 -10.82 -7.02
N ARG A 43 1.74 -11.05 -5.69
CA ARG A 43 1.75 -12.40 -5.12
C ARG A 43 0.47 -13.17 -5.43
N LEU A 44 -0.69 -12.51 -5.37
CA LEU A 44 -1.95 -13.15 -5.73
C LEU A 44 -1.98 -13.53 -7.21
N GLY A 45 -1.49 -12.68 -8.11
CA GLY A 45 -1.33 -13.00 -9.54
C GLY A 45 -0.45 -14.23 -9.78
N MET A 46 0.67 -14.33 -9.06
CA MET A 46 1.54 -15.51 -9.10
C MET A 46 0.82 -16.77 -8.61
N MET A 47 0.10 -16.70 -7.48
CA MET A 47 -0.69 -17.82 -6.96
C MET A 47 -1.78 -18.27 -7.94
N TYR A 48 -2.48 -17.31 -8.55
CA TYR A 48 -3.51 -17.59 -9.56
C TYR A 48 -2.94 -18.33 -10.77
N ALA A 49 -1.73 -17.97 -11.19
CA ALA A 49 -1.00 -18.67 -12.26
C ALA A 49 -0.42 -20.05 -11.84
N GLY A 50 -0.66 -20.49 -10.60
CA GLY A 50 -0.14 -21.76 -10.08
C GLY A 50 1.36 -21.72 -9.75
N LEU A 51 1.94 -20.54 -9.58
CA LEU A 51 3.36 -20.35 -9.26
C LEU A 51 3.59 -20.35 -7.75
N GLU A 52 4.73 -20.91 -7.33
CA GLU A 52 5.17 -20.80 -5.94
C GLU A 52 5.60 -19.37 -5.61
N ILE A 53 5.24 -18.89 -4.41
CA ILE A 53 5.68 -17.58 -3.93
C ILE A 53 7.14 -17.69 -3.47
N PRO A 54 8.07 -16.89 -4.05
CA PRO A 54 9.47 -16.97 -3.71
C PRO A 54 9.74 -16.62 -2.25
N GLU A 55 10.55 -17.44 -1.56
CA GLU A 55 11.02 -17.10 -0.23
C GLU A 55 11.99 -15.91 -0.28
N THR A 56 11.59 -14.79 0.30
CA THR A 56 12.40 -13.56 0.33
C THR A 56 13.65 -13.65 1.21
N ARG A 57 13.88 -14.79 1.91
CA ARG A 57 15.03 -15.02 2.78
C ARG A 57 16.24 -15.66 2.07
N VAL A 58 16.09 -16.07 0.81
CA VAL A 58 17.10 -16.88 0.10
C VAL A 58 18.30 -16.04 -0.37
N ASN A 59 18.18 -14.71 -0.44
CA ASN A 59 19.27 -13.82 -0.85
C ASN A 59 19.27 -12.54 0.01
N ASN A 60 19.97 -12.56 1.15
CA ASN A 60 20.01 -11.42 2.07
C ASN A 60 20.70 -10.19 1.46
N ASP A 61 21.63 -10.39 0.52
CA ASP A 61 22.41 -9.30 -0.08
C ASP A 61 21.62 -8.57 -1.18
N LYS A 62 20.80 -9.32 -1.93
CA LYS A 62 19.93 -8.76 -2.97
C LYS A 62 18.62 -9.55 -3.06
N PRO A 63 17.68 -9.33 -2.14
CA PRO A 63 16.41 -10.04 -2.15
C PRO A 63 15.63 -9.66 -3.42
N PRO A 64 15.04 -10.64 -4.13
CA PRO A 64 14.27 -10.34 -5.32
C PRO A 64 13.02 -9.52 -4.96
N PHE A 65 12.69 -8.53 -5.78
CA PHE A 65 11.48 -7.73 -5.63
C PHE A 65 10.38 -8.22 -6.56
N TYR A 66 9.17 -8.37 -6.02
CA TYR A 66 7.97 -8.72 -6.77
C TYR A 66 6.91 -7.65 -6.51
N ALA A 67 6.73 -6.76 -7.48
CA ALA A 67 5.70 -5.73 -7.51
C ALA A 67 4.88 -5.85 -8.80
N LEU A 68 3.71 -5.21 -8.85
CA LEU A 68 2.95 -5.12 -10.09
C LEU A 68 3.78 -4.42 -11.19
N PRO A 69 3.61 -4.81 -12.46
CA PRO A 69 4.13 -4.08 -13.60
C PRO A 69 3.73 -2.60 -13.54
N GLN A 70 4.62 -1.71 -13.96
CA GLN A 70 4.44 -0.25 -13.88
C GLN A 70 3.17 0.26 -14.58
N ARG A 71 2.67 -0.48 -15.59
CA ARG A 71 1.40 -0.20 -16.27
C ARG A 71 0.17 -0.31 -15.34
N TYR A 72 0.28 -1.05 -14.23
CA TYR A 72 -0.73 -1.15 -13.19
C TYR A 72 -0.27 -0.34 -11.98
N CYS A 73 -0.84 0.85 -11.81
CA CYS A 73 -0.52 1.72 -10.71
C CYS A 73 -1.44 1.41 -9.52
N ALA A 74 -0.92 0.68 -8.54
CA ALA A 74 -1.61 0.44 -7.27
C ALA A 74 -1.56 1.70 -6.41
N LEU A 75 -2.72 2.20 -5.97
CA LEU A 75 -2.85 3.48 -5.28
C LEU A 75 -3.03 3.34 -3.76
N GLY A 76 -2.86 2.13 -3.24
CA GLY A 76 -3.13 1.77 -1.84
C GLY A 76 -4.56 1.27 -1.63
N ALA A 77 -4.84 0.86 -0.39
CA ALA A 77 -6.18 0.39 0.01
C ALA A 77 -6.61 1.07 1.31
N TYR A 78 -7.86 1.50 1.36
CA TYR A 78 -8.37 2.44 2.35
C TYR A 78 -9.61 1.88 3.04
N PRO A 79 -9.83 2.15 4.34
CA PRO A 79 -11.06 1.76 5.02
C PRO A 79 -12.31 2.18 4.26
N VAL A 80 -13.25 1.26 4.07
CA VAL A 80 -14.56 1.58 3.50
C VAL A 80 -15.32 2.48 4.49
N LYS A 81 -15.92 3.56 3.99
CA LYS A 81 -16.69 4.50 4.81
C LYS A 81 -17.85 3.78 5.51
N GLY A 82 -18.09 4.13 6.77
CA GLY A 82 -19.14 3.51 7.59
C GLY A 82 -18.78 2.14 8.19
N THR A 83 -17.60 1.58 7.87
CA THR A 83 -17.09 0.34 8.49
C THR A 83 -16.13 0.64 9.64
N LEU A 84 -15.97 -0.32 10.56
CA LEU A 84 -15.03 -0.19 11.67
C LEU A 84 -13.59 -0.15 11.13
N SER A 85 -12.87 0.91 11.48
CA SER A 85 -11.41 0.97 11.34
C SER A 85 -10.76 1.75 12.47
N ALA A 86 -9.61 1.29 12.93
CA ALA A 86 -8.84 1.92 14.01
C ALA A 86 -7.38 1.49 13.98
N VAL A 87 -6.52 2.34 14.55
CA VAL A 87 -5.17 1.94 14.95
C VAL A 87 -5.17 1.68 16.46
N HIS A 88 -4.85 0.44 16.84
CA HIS A 88 -4.71 0.04 18.23
C HIS A 88 -3.24 -0.09 18.62
N ARG A 89 -2.82 0.62 19.66
CA ARG A 89 -1.45 0.55 20.20
C ARG A 89 -1.37 -0.40 21.39
N THR A 90 -0.46 -1.34 21.32
CA THR A 90 -0.10 -2.23 22.43
C THR A 90 1.24 -1.85 23.03
N TYR A 91 1.39 -2.09 24.32
CA TYR A 91 2.64 -1.90 25.07
C TYR A 91 3.17 -3.28 25.48
N ARG A 92 4.42 -3.56 25.13
CA ARG A 92 5.08 -4.85 25.35
C ARG A 92 6.34 -4.64 26.17
N LYS A 93 6.58 -5.52 27.13
CA LYS A 93 7.85 -5.58 27.86
C LYS A 93 8.71 -6.66 27.21
N GLY A 94 9.80 -6.26 26.56
CA GLY A 94 10.76 -7.15 25.91
C GLY A 94 12.13 -7.06 26.58
N MET A 95 12.95 -8.09 26.49
CA MET A 95 14.35 -8.01 26.94
C MET A 95 15.18 -7.28 25.88
N ARG A 96 16.09 -6.40 26.31
CA ARG A 96 16.93 -5.58 25.43
C ARG A 96 17.88 -6.41 24.58
N GLU A 97 18.33 -7.56 25.08
CA GLU A 97 19.21 -8.46 24.33
C GLU A 97 18.48 -9.31 23.27
N PHE A 98 17.15 -9.24 23.17
CA PHE A 98 16.41 -9.97 22.13
C PHE A 98 16.44 -9.23 20.80
N ASN A 99 17.29 -9.70 19.89
CA ASN A 99 17.15 -9.44 18.47
C ASN A 99 15.93 -10.18 17.92
N HIS A 100 15.30 -9.64 16.87
CA HIS A 100 14.05 -10.17 16.26
C HIS A 100 14.21 -11.57 15.65
N ASP A 101 15.45 -12.04 15.59
CA ASP A 101 15.88 -13.29 14.99
C ASP A 101 16.13 -14.37 16.06
N ALA A 102 16.08 -13.99 17.35
CA ALA A 102 16.25 -14.92 18.47
C ALA A 102 14.89 -15.49 18.89
N PHE A 103 14.70 -16.80 18.66
CA PHE A 103 13.54 -17.54 19.16
C PHE A 103 13.60 -17.70 20.68
N SER A 104 12.42 -17.76 21.31
CA SER A 104 12.14 -17.89 22.76
C SER A 104 13.33 -18.32 23.64
N ARG A 105 13.83 -17.41 24.49
CA ARG A 105 14.81 -17.74 25.54
C ARG A 105 14.14 -17.75 26.92
N ILE A 106 14.55 -18.69 27.76
CA ILE A 106 14.09 -18.79 29.15
C ILE A 106 14.83 -17.73 29.97
N TYR A 107 14.08 -16.92 30.72
CA TYR A 107 14.63 -16.00 31.71
C TYR A 107 15.07 -16.78 32.96
N GLN A 108 16.28 -16.53 33.46
CA GLN A 108 16.75 -17.02 34.76
C GLN A 108 17.00 -15.83 35.69
N ASP A 109 16.43 -15.89 36.89
CA ASP A 109 16.32 -14.80 37.88
C ASP A 109 17.68 -14.25 38.40
N GLY A 110 18.78 -14.92 38.08
CA GLY A 110 20.14 -14.52 38.46
C GLY A 110 20.79 -13.46 37.55
N ASP A 111 20.34 -13.36 36.30
CA ASP A 111 20.73 -12.29 35.39
C ASP A 111 19.69 -11.17 35.47
N LYS A 112 20.10 -9.97 35.87
CA LYS A 112 19.24 -8.78 35.82
C LYS A 112 18.97 -8.42 34.36
N ALA A 113 17.98 -9.06 33.75
CA ALA A 113 17.57 -8.78 32.38
C ALA A 113 17.22 -7.30 32.23
N ASN A 114 17.86 -6.65 31.26
CA ASN A 114 17.50 -5.28 30.89
C ASN A 114 16.20 -5.31 30.11
N PHE A 115 15.08 -5.11 30.79
CA PHE A 115 13.80 -4.96 30.10
C PHE A 115 13.70 -3.59 29.44
N GLN A 116 13.22 -3.57 28.20
CA GLN A 116 12.86 -2.38 27.47
C GLN A 116 11.38 -2.44 27.07
N LEU A 117 10.73 -1.29 27.11
CA LEU A 117 9.34 -1.19 26.71
C LEU A 117 9.28 -0.94 25.20
N HIS A 118 8.44 -1.70 24.52
CA HIS A 118 8.19 -1.57 23.09
C HIS A 118 6.73 -1.22 22.86
N THR A 119 6.46 -0.37 21.88
CA THR A 119 5.10 -0.12 21.38
C THR A 119 4.93 -0.77 20.01
N TRP A 120 3.77 -1.38 19.82
CA TRP A 120 3.38 -1.97 18.54
C TRP A 120 1.96 -1.57 18.18
N GLU A 121 1.81 -0.94 17.03
CA GLU A 121 0.52 -0.53 16.47
C GLU A 121 -0.03 -1.55 15.48
N TYR A 122 -1.32 -1.77 15.62
CA TYR A 122 -2.14 -2.66 14.82
C TYR A 122 -3.20 -1.86 14.11
N PHE A 123 -3.20 -1.90 12.80
CA PHE A 123 -4.30 -1.39 12.00
C PHE A 123 -5.37 -2.47 11.88
N ILE A 124 -6.56 -2.15 12.35
CA ILE A 124 -7.74 -2.99 12.32
C ILE A 124 -8.73 -2.32 11.37
N ALA A 125 -9.23 -3.08 10.40
CA ALA A 125 -10.28 -2.65 9.49
C ALA A 125 -11.18 -3.83 9.18
N GLN A 126 -12.50 -3.61 9.11
CA GLN A 126 -13.45 -4.61 8.66
C GLN A 126 -13.35 -4.83 7.15
N GLU A 127 -13.22 -3.75 6.40
CA GLU A 127 -13.19 -3.76 4.95
C GLU A 127 -12.27 -2.65 4.43
N LEU A 128 -11.56 -2.96 3.35
CA LEU A 128 -10.74 -2.02 2.63
C LEU A 128 -11.16 -1.99 1.16
N VAL A 129 -11.15 -0.81 0.55
CA VAL A 129 -11.25 -0.63 -0.90
C VAL A 129 -9.90 -0.22 -1.44
N ALA A 130 -9.40 -0.97 -2.42
CA ALA A 130 -8.16 -0.71 -3.10
C ALA A 130 -8.41 -0.22 -4.52
N TYR A 131 -7.50 0.61 -5.03
CA TYR A 131 -7.60 1.16 -6.38
C TYR A 131 -6.36 0.78 -7.18
N VAL A 132 -6.58 0.27 -8.39
CA VAL A 132 -5.54 0.03 -9.40
C VAL A 132 -5.94 0.74 -10.67
N VAL A 133 -5.06 1.60 -11.19
CA VAL A 133 -5.30 2.34 -12.43
C VAL A 133 -4.33 1.94 -13.54
N SER A 134 -4.82 1.97 -14.78
CA SER A 134 -4.02 1.71 -15.97
C SER A 134 -4.49 2.58 -17.14
N ASP A 135 -3.62 2.77 -18.13
CA ASP A 135 -3.98 3.51 -19.35
C ASP A 135 -4.73 2.62 -20.36
N SER A 136 -4.71 1.30 -20.16
CA SER A 136 -5.39 0.30 -20.98
C SER A 136 -6.28 -0.61 -20.13
N THR A 137 -7.37 -1.12 -20.71
CA THR A 137 -8.18 -2.18 -20.12
C THR A 137 -7.45 -3.53 -20.14
N HIS A 138 -6.47 -3.67 -21.03
CA HIS A 138 -5.78 -4.94 -21.24
C HIS A 138 -5.09 -5.46 -19.98
N GLY A 139 -5.43 -6.69 -19.59
CA GLY A 139 -4.90 -7.37 -18.41
C GLY A 139 -5.48 -6.88 -17.08
N LEU A 140 -6.30 -5.83 -17.03
CA LEU A 140 -7.09 -5.51 -15.83
C LEU A 140 -8.09 -6.63 -15.51
N GLU A 141 -8.63 -7.30 -16.54
CA GLU A 141 -9.49 -8.47 -16.42
C GLU A 141 -8.85 -9.61 -15.60
N ASN A 142 -7.51 -9.68 -15.56
CA ASN A 142 -6.83 -10.71 -14.75
C ASN A 142 -6.98 -10.48 -13.24
N PHE A 143 -7.19 -9.25 -12.79
CA PHE A 143 -7.46 -8.96 -11.38
C PHE A 143 -8.83 -9.48 -10.96
N GLN A 144 -9.82 -9.48 -11.87
CA GLN A 144 -11.17 -9.98 -11.57
C GLN A 144 -11.18 -11.48 -11.21
N LYS A 145 -10.16 -12.23 -11.67
CA LYS A 145 -9.96 -13.64 -11.35
C LYS A 145 -9.35 -13.89 -9.97
N LEU A 146 -8.96 -12.84 -9.25
CA LEU A 146 -8.34 -12.94 -7.92
C LEU A 146 -9.35 -12.96 -6.77
N VAL A 147 -10.66 -12.93 -7.06
CA VAL A 147 -11.69 -13.11 -6.03
C VAL A 147 -11.45 -14.43 -5.29
N ASP A 148 -11.62 -14.40 -3.96
CA ASP A 148 -11.35 -15.48 -3.00
C ASP A 148 -9.86 -15.85 -2.82
N TYR A 149 -8.93 -15.21 -3.55
CA TYR A 149 -7.51 -15.34 -3.26
C TYR A 149 -7.11 -14.46 -2.07
N GLY A 150 -6.28 -15.03 -1.20
CA GLY A 150 -5.75 -14.30 -0.06
C GLY A 150 -4.34 -14.73 0.28
N CYS A 151 -3.56 -13.78 0.80
CA CYS A 151 -2.24 -14.06 1.32
C CYS A 151 -1.88 -13.07 2.44
N LYS A 152 -0.64 -13.18 2.94
CA LYS A 152 -0.07 -12.23 3.88
C LYS A 152 -0.13 -10.79 3.32
N LEU A 153 -0.59 -9.86 4.15
CA LEU A 153 -0.65 -8.43 3.89
C LEU A 153 0.05 -7.66 5.03
N GLY A 154 1.15 -6.97 4.70
CA GLY A 154 2.01 -6.35 5.72
C GLY A 154 2.82 -7.37 6.54
N LYS A 155 3.23 -6.99 7.75
CA LYS A 155 4.14 -7.84 8.56
C LYS A 155 3.44 -8.99 9.29
N GLU A 156 2.25 -8.77 9.82
CA GLU A 156 1.50 -9.73 10.66
C GLU A 156 0.07 -10.01 10.14
N GLY A 157 -0.35 -9.32 9.07
CA GLY A 157 -1.71 -9.38 8.56
C GLY A 157 -1.91 -10.45 7.50
N PHE A 158 -3.16 -10.86 7.31
CA PHE A 158 -3.63 -11.67 6.20
C PHE A 158 -4.93 -11.05 5.68
N ALA A 159 -5.14 -11.09 4.38
CA ALA A 159 -6.34 -10.55 3.76
C ALA A 159 -6.72 -11.34 2.50
N ILE A 160 -8.00 -11.31 2.18
CA ILE A 160 -8.62 -11.98 1.04
C ILE A 160 -9.27 -10.92 0.15
N ILE A 161 -9.19 -11.08 -1.17
CA ILE A 161 -9.99 -10.26 -2.10
C ILE A 161 -11.41 -10.82 -2.10
N SER A 162 -12.36 -10.04 -1.61
CA SER A 162 -13.78 -10.44 -1.56
C SER A 162 -14.52 -10.09 -2.85
N GLN A 163 -14.13 -9.00 -3.51
CA GLN A 163 -14.77 -8.55 -4.74
C GLN A 163 -13.80 -7.72 -5.58
N VAL A 164 -13.99 -7.75 -6.90
CA VAL A 164 -13.36 -6.83 -7.85
C VAL A 164 -14.46 -6.25 -8.72
N SER A 165 -14.44 -4.94 -8.94
CA SER A 165 -15.42 -4.26 -9.79
C SER A 165 -15.27 -4.67 -11.26
N GLU A 166 -16.24 -4.27 -12.08
CA GLU A 166 -15.99 -4.12 -13.51
C GLU A 166 -14.94 -3.03 -13.78
N ILE A 167 -14.39 -2.99 -14.99
CA ILE A 167 -13.44 -1.97 -15.39
C ILE A 167 -14.18 -0.63 -15.53
N ILE A 168 -13.74 0.37 -14.75
CA ILE A 168 -14.35 1.69 -14.70
C ILE A 168 -13.52 2.64 -15.57
N GLU A 169 -14.16 3.30 -16.53
CA GLU A 169 -13.54 4.40 -17.28
C GLU A 169 -13.54 5.67 -16.41
N LEU A 170 -12.37 6.29 -16.26
CA LEU A 170 -12.20 7.52 -15.51
C LEU A 170 -12.00 8.71 -16.45
N HIS A 171 -12.63 9.82 -16.07
CA HIS A 171 -12.51 11.12 -16.72
C HIS A 171 -11.68 12.07 -15.86
N GLN A 172 -10.93 12.94 -16.52
CA GLN A 172 -10.13 13.96 -15.86
C GLN A 172 -10.96 15.23 -15.68
N GLU A 173 -10.97 15.78 -14.47
CA GLU A 173 -11.59 17.06 -14.18
C GLU A 173 -10.89 17.77 -13.02
N THR A 174 -10.99 19.10 -13.00
CA THR A 174 -10.59 19.90 -11.84
C THR A 174 -11.82 20.25 -11.03
N SER A 175 -11.91 19.75 -9.79
CA SER A 175 -13.07 19.95 -8.94
C SER A 175 -12.70 19.94 -7.46
N ALA A 176 -13.58 20.45 -6.60
CA ALA A 176 -13.41 20.44 -5.15
C ALA A 176 -14.04 19.17 -4.57
N LYS A 177 -13.23 18.13 -4.34
CA LYS A 177 -13.71 16.81 -3.90
C LYS A 177 -12.82 16.17 -2.85
N TYR A 178 -13.43 15.34 -1.99
CA TYR A 178 -12.65 14.52 -1.06
C TYR A 178 -11.94 13.40 -1.82
N PRO A 179 -10.60 13.29 -1.72
CA PRO A 179 -9.85 12.25 -2.39
C PRO A 179 -10.23 10.85 -1.90
N SER A 180 -10.40 9.89 -2.82
CA SER A 180 -10.58 8.47 -2.47
C SER A 180 -9.27 7.80 -2.03
N THR A 181 -8.14 8.48 -2.25
CA THR A 181 -6.79 8.01 -1.94
C THR A 181 -6.01 9.08 -1.17
N ILE A 182 -4.78 8.76 -0.76
CA ILE A 182 -3.84 9.78 -0.31
C ILE A 182 -3.58 10.86 -1.38
N VAL A 183 -3.11 12.04 -0.96
CA VAL A 183 -2.72 13.14 -1.85
C VAL A 183 -1.25 13.50 -1.61
N PRO A 184 -0.40 13.61 -2.64
CA PRO A 184 0.94 14.16 -2.50
C PRO A 184 0.90 15.56 -1.89
N MET A 185 1.69 15.79 -0.84
CA MET A 185 1.67 17.05 -0.10
C MET A 185 2.14 18.22 -0.98
N GLU A 186 3.11 17.97 -1.86
CA GLU A 186 3.62 18.96 -2.80
C GLU A 186 2.51 19.55 -3.68
N THR A 187 1.54 18.73 -4.09
CA THR A 187 0.40 19.19 -4.90
C THR A 187 -0.51 20.14 -4.14
N LEU A 188 -0.77 19.86 -2.85
CA LEU A 188 -1.58 20.75 -2.01
C LEU A 188 -0.88 22.10 -1.84
N LEU A 189 0.44 22.09 -1.61
CA LEU A 189 1.24 23.29 -1.45
C LEU A 189 1.29 24.12 -2.74
N GLN A 190 1.53 23.49 -3.89
CA GLN A 190 1.60 24.17 -5.20
C GLN A 190 0.27 24.81 -5.59
N ASN A 191 -0.85 24.18 -5.23
CA ASN A 191 -2.19 24.68 -5.54
C ASN A 191 -2.77 25.59 -4.44
N ASN A 192 -1.96 25.98 -3.44
CA ASN A 192 -2.37 26.76 -2.27
C ASN A 192 -3.64 26.21 -1.58
N GLN A 193 -3.78 24.90 -1.54
CA GLN A 193 -4.93 24.23 -0.92
C GLN A 193 -4.72 24.11 0.58
N PHE A 194 -5.78 24.42 1.34
CA PHE A 194 -5.73 24.40 2.81
C PHE A 194 -5.69 22.96 3.34
N VAL A 195 -4.83 22.74 4.34
CA VAL A 195 -4.48 21.42 4.88
C VAL A 195 -5.18 21.21 6.24
N SER A 196 -6.50 21.39 6.30
CA SER A 196 -7.27 21.03 7.50
C SER A 196 -7.95 19.68 7.35
N GLY A 197 -7.97 18.92 8.45
CA GLY A 197 -8.69 17.65 8.50
C GLY A 197 -7.99 16.47 7.83
N CYS A 198 -6.69 16.56 7.57
CA CYS A 198 -5.89 15.43 7.09
C CYS A 198 -4.72 15.11 8.00
N ASP A 199 -4.32 13.83 7.98
CA ASP A 199 -3.12 13.33 8.65
C ASP A 199 -1.96 13.27 7.65
N ILE A 200 -0.75 13.56 8.12
CA ILE A 200 0.44 13.60 7.26
C ILE A 200 1.29 12.36 7.49
N TYR A 201 1.69 11.70 6.39
CA TYR A 201 2.51 10.49 6.42
C TYR A 201 3.68 10.59 5.45
N ASN A 202 4.83 10.07 5.86
CA ASN A 202 5.94 9.78 4.95
C ASN A 202 5.69 8.41 4.31
N LEU A 203 5.76 8.33 2.99
CA LEU A 203 5.63 7.11 2.22
C LEU A 203 6.81 6.94 1.27
N TYR A 204 6.83 5.80 0.60
CA TYR A 204 7.86 5.44 -0.35
C TYR A 204 7.20 4.97 -1.64
N ARG A 205 7.71 5.44 -2.77
CA ARG A 205 7.38 4.92 -4.11
C ARG A 205 8.57 4.16 -4.67
N TYR A 206 8.33 3.28 -5.64
CA TYR A 206 9.41 2.58 -6.33
C TYR A 206 10.26 3.55 -7.16
N LYS A 207 11.58 3.37 -7.11
CA LYS A 207 12.49 3.90 -8.13
C LYS A 207 12.61 2.85 -9.24
N TRP A 208 11.77 2.97 -10.26
CA TRP A 208 11.79 2.09 -11.41
C TRP A 208 13.12 2.22 -12.18
N SER A 209 13.65 1.10 -12.68
CA SER A 209 14.81 1.15 -13.56
C SER A 209 14.46 1.77 -14.92
N ALA A 210 15.40 2.49 -15.54
CA ALA A 210 15.16 3.18 -16.82
C ALA A 210 14.74 2.25 -17.98
N ASN A 211 15.05 0.95 -17.89
CA ASN A 211 14.75 -0.06 -18.91
C ASN A 211 13.45 -0.85 -18.66
N ASN A 212 12.58 -0.39 -17.75
CA ASN A 212 11.38 -1.13 -17.36
C ASN A 212 10.19 -0.92 -18.33
N ASN A 213 10.25 0.11 -19.19
CA ASN A 213 9.14 0.52 -20.07
C ASN A 213 8.99 -0.30 -21.37
N LEU A 214 9.80 -1.35 -21.59
CA LEU A 214 10.01 -1.90 -22.94
C LEU A 214 9.55 -3.36 -23.16
N ARG A 215 8.70 -3.94 -22.32
CA ARG A 215 8.29 -5.34 -22.53
C ARG A 215 6.81 -5.61 -22.38
N ALA A 216 6.38 -6.67 -23.07
CA ALA A 216 5.03 -7.00 -23.52
C ALA A 216 3.91 -6.84 -22.48
N GLU A 217 2.68 -6.67 -22.99
CA GLU A 217 1.44 -6.43 -22.24
C GLU A 217 1.09 -7.50 -21.19
N GLU A 218 1.79 -8.64 -21.18
CA GLU A 218 1.59 -9.74 -20.24
C GLU A 218 2.73 -9.92 -19.24
N GLU A 219 3.93 -9.36 -19.49
CA GLU A 219 5.08 -9.58 -18.62
C GLU A 219 4.86 -8.97 -17.23
N GLY A 220 5.22 -9.75 -16.20
CA GLY A 220 5.41 -9.30 -14.83
C GLY A 220 4.17 -9.28 -13.94
N PHE A 221 2.98 -9.73 -14.37
CA PHE A 221 1.83 -9.95 -13.46
C PHE A 221 1.53 -11.44 -13.26
N LEU A 222 1.45 -12.15 -14.39
CA LEU A 222 1.27 -13.60 -14.59
C LEU A 222 2.43 -14.53 -14.18
N ASP A 223 3.64 -13.98 -14.07
CA ASP A 223 4.87 -14.79 -14.10
C ASP A 223 5.68 -14.73 -12.79
N ASN A 224 6.85 -15.37 -12.77
CA ASN A 224 7.80 -15.32 -11.65
C ASN A 224 9.00 -14.40 -11.91
N GLN A 225 8.91 -13.47 -12.87
CA GLN A 225 10.00 -12.56 -13.16
C GLN A 225 10.15 -11.51 -12.05
N GLU A 226 11.40 -11.30 -11.63
CA GLU A 226 11.75 -10.24 -10.68
C GLU A 226 11.47 -8.87 -11.28
N THR A 227 10.85 -8.00 -10.49
CA THR A 227 10.57 -6.63 -10.86
C THR A 227 11.82 -5.76 -10.74
N LYS A 228 12.15 -5.01 -11.80
CA LYS A 228 13.34 -4.16 -11.85
C LYS A 228 13.15 -2.83 -11.10
N VAL A 229 13.34 -2.88 -9.77
CA VAL A 229 13.31 -1.75 -8.85
C VAL A 229 14.73 -1.46 -8.36
N GLU A 230 15.20 -0.22 -8.52
CA GLU A 230 16.54 0.23 -8.08
C GLU A 230 16.57 0.67 -6.61
N GLY A 231 15.38 0.92 -6.04
CA GLY A 231 15.23 1.37 -4.67
C GLY A 231 13.89 2.06 -4.44
N PHE A 232 13.85 2.93 -3.44
CA PHE A 232 12.64 3.64 -3.02
C PHE A 232 12.92 5.14 -2.91
N ILE A 233 11.95 5.95 -3.34
CA ILE A 233 11.99 7.41 -3.21
C ILE A 233 10.97 7.82 -2.15
N PRO A 234 11.37 8.48 -1.06
CA PRO A 234 10.42 8.98 -0.07
C PRO A 234 9.59 10.14 -0.64
N PHE A 235 8.34 10.25 -0.20
CA PHE A 235 7.48 11.41 -0.46
C PHE A 235 6.52 11.63 0.71
N VAL A 236 6.01 12.85 0.84
CA VAL A 236 5.07 13.22 1.90
C VAL A 236 3.65 13.21 1.34
N THR A 237 2.71 12.69 2.11
CA THR A 237 1.32 12.62 1.70
C THR A 237 0.37 13.10 2.79
N ALA A 238 -0.74 13.69 2.36
CA ALA A 238 -1.92 13.96 3.17
C ALA A 238 -2.95 12.84 3.00
N TYR A 239 -3.49 12.35 4.10
CA TYR A 239 -4.58 11.37 4.14
C TYR A 239 -5.80 11.99 4.82
N PHE A 240 -6.88 12.15 4.06
CA PHE A 240 -8.14 12.70 4.55
C PHE A 240 -8.96 11.59 5.20
N THR A 241 -8.84 11.45 6.52
CA THR A 241 -9.49 10.36 7.28
C THR A 241 -10.99 10.53 7.43
N LYS A 242 -11.49 11.76 7.31
CA LYS A 242 -12.90 12.10 7.37
C LYS A 242 -13.20 13.18 6.35
N ASP A 243 -14.38 13.12 5.75
CA ASP A 243 -14.92 14.17 4.88
C ASP A 243 -15.38 15.38 5.72
N THR A 244 -14.45 15.97 6.45
CA THR A 244 -14.70 17.12 7.34
C THR A 244 -13.98 18.35 6.83
N GLY A 245 -14.66 19.50 6.82
CA GLY A 245 -14.10 20.76 6.34
C GLY A 245 -14.41 21.04 4.86
N ASN A 246 -13.49 21.73 4.18
CA ASN A 246 -13.58 21.99 2.75
C ASN A 246 -12.68 21.00 2.01
N PRO A 247 -13.18 20.30 0.97
CA PRO A 247 -12.35 19.46 0.16
C PRO A 247 -11.33 20.29 -0.64
N PRO A 248 -10.13 19.75 -0.91
CA PRO A 248 -9.16 20.44 -1.76
C PRO A 248 -9.68 20.50 -3.21
N THR A 249 -9.38 21.59 -3.89
CA THR A 249 -9.62 21.75 -5.33
C THR A 249 -8.35 21.33 -6.07
N LEU A 250 -8.41 20.18 -6.74
CA LEU A 250 -7.30 19.55 -7.45
C LEU A 250 -7.80 18.98 -8.77
N GLU A 251 -6.85 18.52 -9.58
CA GLU A 251 -7.14 17.70 -10.75
C GLU A 251 -7.26 16.23 -10.34
N TYR A 252 -8.40 15.62 -10.71
CA TYR A 252 -8.74 14.24 -10.38
C TYR A 252 -9.02 13.44 -11.65
N VAL A 253 -8.72 12.14 -11.61
CA VAL A 253 -9.41 11.13 -12.43
C VAL A 253 -10.56 10.55 -11.62
N THR A 254 -11.76 10.60 -12.19
CA THR A 254 -13.02 10.30 -11.50
C THR A 254 -14.01 9.56 -12.41
N ASP A 255 -14.86 8.75 -11.81
CA ASP A 255 -16.05 8.14 -12.43
C ASP A 255 -17.25 9.11 -12.47
N ARG A 256 -17.06 10.36 -12.02
CA ARG A 256 -18.07 11.42 -11.82
C ARG A 256 -19.00 11.20 -10.64
N GLU A 257 -18.83 10.11 -9.89
CA GLU A 257 -19.66 9.77 -8.74
C GLU A 257 -18.76 9.69 -7.48
N GLU A 258 -18.27 8.50 -7.15
CA GLU A 258 -17.65 8.23 -5.85
C GLU A 258 -16.11 8.22 -5.89
N ILE A 259 -15.51 7.94 -7.04
CA ILE A 259 -14.06 7.77 -7.18
C ILE A 259 -13.42 9.12 -7.52
N ASN A 260 -12.51 9.59 -6.68
CA ASN A 260 -11.78 10.85 -6.85
C ASN A 260 -10.30 10.62 -6.56
N ILE A 261 -9.55 10.21 -7.59
CA ILE A 261 -8.12 9.90 -7.46
C ILE A 261 -7.32 11.12 -7.96
N PRO A 262 -6.45 11.73 -7.14
CA PRO A 262 -5.62 12.83 -7.60
C PRO A 262 -4.68 12.41 -8.74
N VAL A 263 -4.66 13.15 -9.84
CA VAL A 263 -3.72 12.94 -10.96
C VAL A 263 -2.27 13.02 -10.46
N SER A 264 -2.03 13.90 -9.48
CA SER A 264 -0.79 13.98 -8.70
C SER A 264 -0.26 12.67 -8.19
N LEU A 265 -1.12 11.85 -7.59
CA LEU A 265 -0.70 10.57 -7.02
C LEU A 265 -0.30 9.59 -8.13
N VAL A 266 -1.10 9.50 -9.19
CA VAL A 266 -0.87 8.53 -10.28
C VAL A 266 0.49 8.79 -10.94
N ASN A 267 0.75 10.02 -11.35
CA ASN A 267 2.00 10.40 -12.02
C ASN A 267 3.20 10.20 -11.09
N LEU A 268 3.06 10.61 -9.82
CA LEU A 268 4.11 10.42 -8.81
C LEU A 268 4.49 8.94 -8.70
N LEU A 269 3.52 8.03 -8.52
CA LEU A 269 3.77 6.60 -8.34
C LEU A 269 4.31 5.93 -9.62
N ARG A 270 3.97 6.46 -10.80
CA ARG A 270 4.49 5.99 -12.10
C ARG A 270 5.92 6.40 -12.38
N GLY A 271 6.52 7.28 -11.58
CA GLY A 271 7.89 7.75 -11.88
C GLY A 271 7.94 9.09 -12.61
N GLU A 272 6.80 9.65 -12.97
CA GLU A 272 6.72 10.91 -13.70
C GLU A 272 7.05 12.06 -12.75
N ILE A 273 7.99 12.90 -13.16
CA ILE A 273 8.42 14.06 -12.37
C ILE A 273 7.45 15.20 -12.67
N TYR A 274 6.83 15.74 -11.63
CA TYR A 274 6.17 17.04 -11.69
C TYR A 274 7.24 18.11 -11.94
N VAL A 275 7.20 18.74 -13.12
CA VAL A 275 7.87 20.02 -13.40
C VAL A 275 6.92 21.14 -13.00
#